data_AF-F2EZY5-F1
#
_entry.id   AF-F2EZY5-F1
#
_cell.length_a   1.000
_cell.length_b   1.000
_cell.length_c   1.000
_cell.angle_alpha   90.00
_cell.angle_beta   90.00
_cell.angle_gamma   90.00
#
_symmetry.space_group_name_H-M   'P 1'
#
loop_
_entity.id
_entity.type
_entity.pdbx_description
1 polymer ?
#
loop_
_entity_poly.entity_id
_entity_poly.type
_entity_poly.pdbx_seq_one_letter_code
_entity_poly.pdbx_strand_id
1 'polypeptide(L)' 'MKREEIVNGNMANTMDELKILGKQMENLRDGGQLEEAERISDPQQFDDEEDEQQEEGK' A
#
# COMPACT_ATOMS: atom_id res chain seq x y z
N MET A 1 17.97 2.88 5.56
CA MET A 1 17.35 2.40 6.82
C MET A 1 16.12 1.61 6.42
N LYS A 2 15.98 0.35 6.84
CA LYS A 2 14.71 -0.39 6.64
C LYS A 2 13.64 0.29 7.47
N ARG A 3 12.54 0.73 6.85
CA ARG A 3 11.35 1.18 7.61
C ARG A 3 10.84 -0.03 8.38
N GLU A 4 10.61 0.12 9.68
CA GLU A 4 9.97 -0.92 10.47
C GLU A 4 8.55 -1.08 9.95
N GLU A 5 8.28 -2.21 9.30
CA GLU A 5 6.93 -2.53 8.86
C GLU A 5 6.05 -2.71 10.10
N ILE A 6 4.90 -2.03 10.11
CA ILE A 6 3.88 -2.23 11.13
C ILE A 6 3.31 -3.63 10.91
N VAL A 7 3.80 -4.59 11.68
CA VAL A 7 3.26 -5.94 11.78
C VAL A 7 2.14 -5.97 12.80
N ASN A 8 1.14 -6.79 12.51
CA ASN A 8 0.05 -7.16 13.42
C ASN A 8 0.62 -7.57 14.79
N GLY A 9 0.29 -6.80 15.83
CA GLY A 9 0.73 -7.03 17.20
C GLY A 9 1.37 -5.81 17.89
N ASN A 10 1.82 -4.81 17.11
CA ASN A 10 2.33 -3.54 17.66
C ASN A 10 1.31 -2.41 17.43
N MET A 11 1.12 -1.55 18.44
CA MET A 11 0.34 -0.32 18.27
C MET A 11 1.18 0.73 17.51
N ALA A 12 0.56 1.47 16.60
CA ALA A 12 1.19 2.62 15.96
C ALA A 12 1.45 3.71 17.02
N ASN A 13 2.70 4.14 17.15
CA ASN A 13 3.14 5.07 18.18
C ASN A 13 3.43 6.47 17.62
N THR A 14 3.45 6.61 16.29
CA THR A 14 3.72 7.88 15.60
C THR A 14 2.65 8.19 14.55
N MET A 15 2.50 9.47 14.20
CA MET A 15 1.55 9.89 13.16
C MET A 15 1.88 9.32 11.78
N ASP A 16 3.17 9.13 11.49
CA ASP A 16 3.58 8.55 10.22
C ASP A 16 3.28 7.05 10.16
N GLU A 17 3.43 6.33 11.29
CA GLU A 17 2.95 4.95 11.42
C GLU A 17 1.43 4.85 11.26
N LEU A 18 0.65 5.77 11.85
CA LEU A 18 -0.81 5.78 11.70
C LEU A 18 -1.25 5.95 10.24
N LYS A 19 -0.58 6.82 9.47
CA LYS A 19 -0.85 6.98 8.03
C LYS A 19 -0.55 5.71 7.26
N ILE A 20 0.56 5.05 7.56
CA ILE A 20 0.94 3.77 6.93
C ILE A 20 -0.09 2.69 7.27
N LEU A 21 -0.51 2.61 8.53
CA LEU A 21 -1.54 1.67 8.97
C LEU A 21 -2.89 1.93 8.27
N GLY A 22 -3.31 3.20 8.15
CA GLY A 22 -4.52 3.56 7.40
C GLY A 22 -4.46 3.06 5.95
N LYS A 23 -3.35 3.33 5.26
CA LYS A 23 -3.12 2.81 3.90
C LYS A 23 -3.14 1.28 3.82
N GLN A 24 -2.66 0.59 4.84
CA GLN A 24 -2.72 -0.87 4.92
C GLN A 24 -4.14 -1.39 5.13
N MET A 25 -4.92 -0.75 6.00
CA MET A 25 -6.30 -1.15 6.31
C MET A 25 -7.26 -0.91 5.15
N GLU A 26 -7.03 0.16 4.39
CA GLU A 26 -7.87 0.54 3.24
C GLU A 26 -7.42 -0.12 1.94
N ASN A 27 -6.36 -0.94 1.96
CA ASN A 27 -5.74 -1.47 0.75
C ASN A 27 -5.46 -0.34 -0.27
N LEU A 28 -4.68 0.68 0.13
CA LEU A 28 -4.35 1.86 -0.70
C LEU A 28 -2.84 2.07 -0.84
N ARG A 29 -2.05 0.99 -0.86
CA ARG A 29 -0.60 1.10 -1.12
C ARG A 29 -0.37 1.31 -2.61
N ASP A 30 0.50 2.27 -2.95
CA ASP A 30 0.94 2.47 -4.32
C ASP A 30 1.95 1.39 -4.75
N GLY A 31 2.16 1.24 -6.07
CA GLY A 31 3.06 0.23 -6.63
C GLY A 31 4.51 0.34 -6.15
N GLY A 32 5.01 1.57 -5.92
CA GLY A 32 6.37 1.79 -5.42
C GLY A 32 6.54 1.35 -3.97
N GLN A 33 5.54 1.59 -3.11
CA GLN A 33 5.51 1.14 -1.72
C GLN A 33 5.41 -0.38 -1.59
N LEU A 34 4.78 -1.04 -2.56
CA LEU A 34 4.70 -2.49 -2.63
C LEU A 34 6.03 -3.10 -3.10
N GLU A 35 6.64 -2.54 -4.13
CA GLU A 35 7.96 -2.95 -4.63
C GLU A 35 9.07 -2.79 -3.56
N GLU A 36 9.08 -1.65 -2.85
CA GLU A 36 10.02 -1.41 -1.73
C GLU A 36 9.89 -2.47 -0.63
N ALA A 37 8.69 -3.02 -0.44
CA ALA A 37 8.38 -4.04 0.55
C ALA A 37 8.41 -5.47 0.01
N GLU A 38 8.83 -5.69 -1.24
CA GLU A 38 8.78 -6.99 -1.94
C GLU A 38 7.36 -7.62 -1.93
N ARG A 39 6.32 -6.79 -2.00
CA ARG A 39 4.92 -7.20 -2.03
C ARG A 39 4.32 -6.98 -3.42
N ILE A 40 3.29 -7.74 -3.73
CA ILE A 40 2.45 -7.55 -4.92
C ILE A 40 1.14 -6.87 -4.51
N SER A 41 0.54 -6.13 -5.43
CA SER A 41 -0.80 -5.58 -5.24
C SER A 41 -1.82 -6.71 -5.18
N ASP A 42 -2.83 -6.57 -4.32
CA ASP A 42 -3.88 -7.59 -4.21
C ASP A 42 -4.76 -7.50 -5.47
N PRO A 43 -4.90 -8.59 -6.24
CA PRO A 43 -5.75 -8.59 -7.44
C PRO A 43 -7.20 -8.19 -7.17
N GLN A 44 -7.70 -8.35 -5.94
CA GLN A 44 -9.06 -7.96 -5.55
C GLN A 44 -9.23 -6.44 -5.36
N GLN A 45 -8.15 -5.66 -5.27
CA GLN A 45 -8.21 -4.20 -5.13
C GLN A 45 -8.62 -3.47 -6.40
N PHE A 46 -8.42 -4.09 -7.57
CA PHE A 46 -8.79 -3.51 -8.85
C PHE A 46 -10.05 -4.21 -9.30
N ASP A 47 -11.18 -3.50 -9.27
CA ASP A 47 -12.35 -3.94 -10.03
C ASP A 47 -11.99 -3.84 -11.53
N ASP A 48 -12.51 -4.75 -12.37
CA ASP A 48 -12.23 -4.86 -13.81
C ASP A 48 -12.44 -3.54 -14.61
N GLU A 49 -12.97 -2.49 -13.97
CA GLU A 49 -13.28 -1.17 -14.54
C GLU A 49 -12.17 -0.11 -14.32
N GLU A 50 -11.15 -0.36 -13.49
CA GLU A 50 -10.10 0.64 -13.17
C GLU A 50 -8.82 0.53 -14.03
N ASP A 51 -8.65 -0.56 -14.79
CA ASP A 51 -7.48 -0.76 -15.68
C ASP A 51 -7.46 0.20 -16.88
N GLU A 52 -8.57 0.88 -17.21
CA GLU A 52 -8.64 1.78 -18.38
C GLU A 52 -7.96 3.14 -18.18
N GLN A 53 -7.58 3.52 -16.94
CA GLN A 53 -7.09 4.88 -16.66
C GLN A 53 -5.57 5.00 -16.45
N GLN A 54 -4.80 3.93 -16.59
CA GLN A 54 -3.34 3.96 -16.38
C GLN A 54 -2.49 3.85 -17.66
N GLU A 55 -3.09 3.62 -18.84
CA GLU A 55 -2.35 3.55 -20.12
C GLU A 55 -2.35 4.87 -20.94
N GLU A 56 -3.11 5.91 -20.56
CA GLU A 56 -3.03 7.23 -21.23
C GLU A 56 -1.93 8.11 -20.62
N GLY A 57 -0.67 7.69 -20.78
CA GLY A 57 0.45 8.42 -20.21
C GLY A 57 1.83 8.00 -20.72
N LYS A 58 1.98 7.71 -22.02
CA LYS A 58 3.28 7.61 -22.69
C LYS A 58 3.32 8.42 -23.98
#